data_AF-A0A8I1YB64-F1
#
_entry.id   AF-A0A8I1YB64-F1
#
_cell.length_a   1.000
_cell.length_b   1.000
_cell.length_c   1.000
_cell.angle_alpha   90.00
_cell.angle_beta   90.00
_cell.angle_gamma   90.00
#
_symmetry.space_group_name_H-M   'P 1'
#
loop_
_entity.id
_entity.type
_entity.pdbx_description
1 polymer ?
#
loop_
_entity_poly.entity_id
_entity_poly.type
_entity_poly.pdbx_seq_one_letter_code
_entity_poly.pdbx_strand_id
1 'polypeptide(L)'
;MSRVEIASTEREGADRVQTDDMVWIPGGTFRMGSDHHYPEEAPAHRASVDGFWIDRTPVTNAQFREFVRETGHITVAERPPDPAQYPGALPHMLYAGSLVFQPPRRVTTLRDWSQWWTLMKGANWRRPYGPRSNINVLGSHPVVHVAYADALAYAKWAGKDLPTEAEWEFAARGGLEAEEFAWGNALTPGGKHMANTWQGNFPIQNLCEDGFDRTSPVTAFPPNGYGVHDMIGNVWEWTADWWSARHEADAAKPCCIPQNPRGGLEEASYDPAQPAIKIPRKVLKGGSHLCAPNYCRRYRPAARHAEPVDTSTSHVGFRCVVRSRTSQPA
;
A
#
# COMPACT_ATOMS: atom_id res chain seq x y z
N MET A 1 -54.29 -25.93 27.64
CA MET A 1 -53.07 -26.76 27.63
C MET A 1 -52.19 -26.32 26.47
N SER A 2 -51.03 -25.77 26.82
CA SER A 2 -49.81 -25.49 26.02
C SER A 2 -49.94 -25.17 24.51
N ARG A 3 -49.84 -23.89 24.17
CA ARG A 3 -49.17 -23.45 22.93
C ARG A 3 -47.69 -23.32 23.25
N VAL A 4 -46.87 -24.04 22.50
CA VAL A 4 -45.41 -23.93 22.53
C VAL A 4 -45.03 -22.60 21.87
N GLU A 5 -44.45 -21.69 22.64
CA GLU A 5 -43.72 -20.54 22.11
C GLU A 5 -42.41 -21.04 21.51
N ILE A 6 -42.26 -20.87 20.20
CA ILE A 6 -40.96 -20.94 19.54
C ILE A 6 -40.44 -19.50 19.51
N ALA A 7 -39.48 -19.21 20.39
CA ALA A 7 -38.73 -17.96 20.36
C ALA A 7 -37.99 -17.86 19.03
N SER A 8 -38.42 -16.92 18.19
CA SER A 8 -37.67 -16.41 17.06
C SER A 8 -36.56 -15.49 17.59
N THR A 9 -35.35 -16.00 17.72
CA THR A 9 -34.16 -15.15 17.85
C THR A 9 -33.90 -14.49 16.50
N GLU A 10 -34.44 -13.28 16.34
CA GLU A 10 -34.09 -12.37 15.27
C GLU A 10 -32.58 -12.09 15.35
N ARG A 11 -31.84 -12.48 14.30
CA ARG A 11 -30.50 -11.95 14.07
C ARG A 11 -30.64 -10.53 13.55
N GLU A 12 -30.72 -9.56 14.44
CA GLU A 12 -30.36 -8.18 14.15
C GLU A 12 -28.83 -8.12 13.98
N GLY A 13 -28.36 -8.19 12.74
CA GLY A 13 -26.94 -8.14 12.39
C GLY A 13 -26.74 -7.44 11.06
N ALA A 14 -27.30 -6.23 10.92
CA ALA A 14 -27.08 -5.35 9.79
C ALA A 14 -26.11 -4.22 10.18
N ASP A 15 -24.99 -4.15 9.46
CA ASP A 15 -24.33 -2.90 9.05
C ASP A 15 -23.73 -1.97 10.15
N ARG A 16 -23.08 -2.52 11.20
CA ARG A 16 -22.10 -1.72 11.94
C ARG A 16 -20.74 -1.82 11.27
N VAL A 17 -20.40 -0.82 10.46
CA VAL A 17 -19.02 -0.57 10.05
C VAL A 17 -18.16 -0.44 11.32
N GLN A 18 -17.17 -1.31 11.49
CA GLN A 18 -16.28 -1.29 12.65
C GLN A 18 -15.16 -0.26 12.45
N THR A 19 -15.31 0.91 13.06
CA THR A 19 -14.32 2.02 13.00
C THR A 19 -13.58 2.25 14.31
N ASP A 20 -13.77 1.39 15.32
CA ASP A 20 -13.28 1.59 16.70
C ASP A 20 -11.75 1.79 16.77
N ASP A 21 -11.00 1.17 15.85
CA ASP A 21 -9.54 1.26 15.76
C ASP A 21 -9.04 2.18 14.61
N MET A 22 -9.94 2.93 13.99
CA MET A 22 -9.64 3.84 12.88
C MET A 22 -9.49 5.30 13.36
N VAL A 23 -8.97 6.14 12.48
CA VAL A 23 -8.81 7.57 12.68
C VAL A 23 -9.75 8.31 11.75
N TRP A 24 -10.57 9.22 12.28
CA TRP A 24 -11.39 10.12 11.48
C TRP A 24 -10.52 11.25 10.92
N ILE A 25 -10.57 11.42 9.61
CA ILE A 25 -9.94 12.53 8.89
C ILE A 25 -11.08 13.42 8.39
N PRO A 26 -11.11 14.73 8.74
CA PRO A 26 -12.23 15.61 8.43
C PRO A 26 -12.43 15.90 6.93
N GLY A 27 -11.46 15.55 6.09
CA GLY A 27 -11.45 15.92 4.67
C GLY A 27 -11.05 17.37 4.45
N GLY A 28 -10.99 17.78 3.18
CA GLY A 28 -10.62 19.12 2.79
C GLY A 28 -9.93 19.19 1.43
N THR A 29 -9.62 20.42 1.02
CA THR A 29 -8.84 20.70 -0.19
C THR A 29 -7.36 20.79 0.16
N PHE A 30 -6.52 20.10 -0.60
CA PHE A 30 -5.07 20.14 -0.41
C PHE A 30 -4.33 20.18 -1.75
N ARG A 31 -3.03 20.45 -1.70
CA ARG A 31 -2.13 20.32 -2.85
C ARG A 31 -1.59 18.89 -2.91
N MET A 32 -2.08 18.13 -3.90
CA MET A 32 -1.65 16.77 -4.22
C MET A 32 -0.47 16.80 -5.19
N GLY A 33 0.47 15.86 -5.03
CA GLY A 33 1.65 15.72 -5.89
C GLY A 33 2.82 16.64 -5.52
N SER A 34 3.83 16.68 -6.40
CA SER A 34 5.05 17.48 -6.26
C SER A 34 5.69 17.78 -7.62
N ASP A 35 6.13 19.02 -7.81
CA ASP A 35 6.85 19.46 -9.02
C ASP A 35 8.38 19.33 -8.91
N HIS A 36 8.90 18.76 -7.81
CA HIS A 36 10.32 18.87 -7.45
C HIS A 36 11.10 17.55 -7.53
N HIS A 37 10.42 16.41 -7.70
CA HIS A 37 11.04 15.09 -7.57
C HIS A 37 10.85 14.24 -8.83
N TYR A 38 9.93 13.29 -8.81
CA TYR A 38 9.74 12.37 -9.92
C TYR A 38 8.68 12.91 -10.90
N PRO A 39 8.85 12.75 -12.23
CA PRO A 39 7.91 13.29 -13.22
C PRO A 39 6.46 12.85 -13.03
N GLU A 40 6.24 11.62 -12.56
CA GLU A 40 4.90 11.08 -12.30
C GLU A 40 4.14 11.76 -11.16
N GLU A 41 4.85 12.46 -10.26
CA GLU A 41 4.28 13.21 -9.13
C GLU A 41 3.77 14.60 -9.57
N ALA A 42 4.10 15.01 -10.79
CA ALA A 42 3.76 16.30 -11.35
C ALA A 42 2.54 16.20 -12.28
N PRO A 43 1.83 17.32 -12.53
CA PRO A 43 1.96 18.58 -11.80
C PRO A 43 1.32 18.53 -10.41
N ALA A 44 1.85 19.31 -9.48
CA ALA A 44 1.19 19.55 -8.20
C ALA A 44 -0.11 20.34 -8.45
N HIS A 45 -1.23 19.82 -7.94
CA HIS A 45 -2.56 20.34 -8.24
C HIS A 45 -3.45 20.31 -7.00
N ARG A 46 -4.54 21.07 -7.00
CA ARG A 46 -5.53 20.97 -5.91
C ARG A 46 -6.45 19.79 -6.13
N ALA A 47 -6.72 19.05 -5.06
CA ALA A 47 -7.75 18.03 -4.99
C ALA A 47 -8.50 18.18 -3.67
N SER A 48 -9.79 17.80 -3.66
CA SER A 48 -10.60 17.76 -2.45
C SER A 48 -10.98 16.32 -2.12
N VAL A 49 -10.95 15.98 -0.84
CA VAL A 49 -11.46 14.70 -0.33
C VAL A 49 -12.50 14.96 0.75
N ASP A 50 -13.57 14.18 0.76
CA ASP A 50 -14.56 14.21 1.85
C ASP A 50 -13.95 13.71 3.16
N GLY A 51 -14.67 13.84 4.28
CA GLY A 51 -14.28 13.19 5.52
C GLY A 51 -14.39 11.67 5.44
N PHE A 52 -13.40 10.96 5.97
CA PHE A 52 -13.34 9.49 5.95
C PHE A 52 -12.59 8.94 7.16
N TRP A 53 -12.85 7.68 7.49
CA TRP A 53 -12.04 6.92 8.44
C TRP A 53 -10.90 6.23 7.70
N ILE A 54 -9.71 6.22 8.27
CA ILE A 54 -8.56 5.43 7.81
C ILE A 54 -8.02 4.55 8.93
N ASP A 55 -7.54 3.36 8.59
CA ASP A 55 -6.83 2.53 9.55
C ASP A 55 -5.62 3.28 10.12
N ARG A 56 -5.47 3.24 11.45
CA ARG A 56 -4.36 3.89 12.15
C ARG A 56 -3.00 3.38 11.69
N THR A 57 -2.94 2.14 11.24
CA THR A 57 -1.74 1.41 10.86
C THR A 57 -1.98 0.59 9.59
N PRO A 58 -0.93 0.16 8.86
CA PRO A 58 -1.06 -0.93 7.90
C PRO A 58 -1.69 -2.19 8.51
N VAL A 59 -2.34 -3.00 7.68
CA VAL A 59 -2.90 -4.29 8.10
C VAL A 59 -1.76 -5.21 8.54
N THR A 60 -1.90 -5.76 9.74
CA THR A 60 -0.89 -6.62 10.36
C THR A 60 -1.02 -8.09 9.95
N ASN A 61 0.05 -8.86 10.13
CA ASN A 61 0.01 -10.32 9.95
C ASN A 61 -1.02 -10.99 10.85
N ALA A 62 -1.26 -10.49 12.06
CA ALA A 62 -2.26 -11.05 12.98
C ALA A 62 -3.69 -10.88 12.43
N GLN A 63 -4.01 -9.67 11.95
CA GLN A 63 -5.30 -9.35 11.33
C GLN A 63 -5.51 -10.13 10.02
N PHE A 64 -4.51 -10.16 9.14
CA PHE A 64 -4.62 -10.91 7.88
C PHE A 64 -4.76 -12.42 8.11
N ARG A 65 -4.12 -12.95 9.16
CA ARG A 65 -4.29 -14.36 9.56
C ARG A 65 -5.71 -14.68 10.00
N GLU A 66 -6.39 -13.76 10.66
CA GLU A 66 -7.80 -13.92 11.03
C GLU A 66 -8.70 -13.98 9.80
N PHE A 67 -8.55 -13.03 8.87
CA PHE A 67 -9.21 -13.06 7.57
C PHE A 67 -9.04 -14.42 6.86
N VAL A 68 -7.79 -14.89 6.72
CA VAL A 68 -7.52 -16.17 6.04
C VAL A 68 -8.11 -17.35 6.81
N ARG A 69 -8.08 -17.33 8.16
CA ARG A 69 -8.66 -18.39 8.99
C ARG A 69 -10.17 -18.49 8.79
N GLU A 70 -10.87 -17.37 8.67
CA GLU A 70 -12.33 -17.34 8.56
C GLU A 70 -12.85 -17.60 7.15
N THR A 71 -12.11 -17.15 6.14
CA THR A 71 -12.55 -17.21 4.74
C THR A 71 -11.93 -18.37 3.96
N GLY A 72 -10.82 -18.93 4.44
CA GLY A 72 -10.01 -19.87 3.66
C GLY A 72 -9.30 -19.21 2.46
N HIS A 73 -9.16 -17.88 2.44
CA HIS A 73 -8.54 -17.16 1.33
C HIS A 73 -7.12 -17.65 1.03
N ILE A 74 -6.86 -17.95 -0.24
CA ILE A 74 -5.54 -18.32 -0.76
C ILE A 74 -5.01 -17.12 -1.55
N THR A 75 -3.84 -16.57 -1.20
CA THR A 75 -3.38 -15.34 -1.86
C THR A 75 -2.94 -15.56 -3.30
N VAL A 76 -2.77 -14.48 -4.07
CA VAL A 76 -2.20 -14.56 -5.43
C VAL A 76 -0.82 -15.24 -5.42
N ALA A 77 0.03 -14.89 -4.44
CA ALA A 77 1.35 -15.51 -4.24
C ALA A 77 1.31 -17.02 -3.96
N GLU A 78 0.17 -17.54 -3.50
CA GLU A 78 -0.03 -18.96 -3.19
C GLU A 78 -0.55 -19.76 -4.39
N ARG A 79 -0.76 -19.12 -5.55
CA ARG A 79 -1.31 -19.72 -6.78
C ARG A 79 -0.30 -19.61 -7.93
N PRO A 80 -0.17 -20.63 -8.79
CA PRO A 80 0.53 -20.46 -10.06
C PRO A 80 -0.18 -19.39 -10.93
N PRO A 81 0.56 -18.49 -11.60
CA PRO A 81 -0.04 -17.52 -12.51
C PRO A 81 -0.73 -18.19 -13.70
N ASP A 82 -1.76 -17.55 -14.25
CA ASP A 82 -2.43 -18.02 -15.45
C ASP A 82 -1.50 -17.87 -16.67
N PRO A 83 -1.12 -18.95 -17.36
CA PRO A 83 -0.28 -18.88 -18.56
C PRO A 83 -0.83 -17.94 -19.65
N ALA A 84 -2.16 -17.76 -19.73
CA ALA A 84 -2.79 -16.87 -20.72
C ALA A 84 -2.43 -15.39 -20.51
N GLN A 85 -2.08 -14.99 -19.28
CA GLN A 85 -1.67 -13.62 -18.95
C GLN A 85 -0.20 -13.34 -19.27
N TYR A 86 0.59 -14.40 -19.51
CA TYR A 86 2.04 -14.34 -19.69
C TYR A 86 2.47 -14.98 -21.01
N PRO A 87 2.16 -14.35 -22.17
CA PRO A 87 2.55 -14.88 -23.47
C PRO A 87 4.07 -15.04 -23.56
N GLY A 88 4.52 -16.26 -23.87
CA GLY A 88 5.94 -16.61 -23.99
C GLY A 88 6.59 -17.16 -22.71
N ALA A 89 5.88 -17.16 -21.57
CA ALA A 89 6.39 -17.83 -20.37
C ALA A 89 6.39 -19.35 -20.54
N LEU A 90 7.50 -19.99 -20.17
CA LEU A 90 7.60 -21.45 -20.16
C LEU A 90 6.87 -22.02 -18.94
N PRO A 91 6.26 -23.21 -19.02
CA PRO A 91 5.49 -23.77 -17.90
C PRO A 91 6.24 -23.85 -16.56
N HIS A 92 7.56 -24.08 -16.58
CA HIS A 92 8.37 -24.15 -15.35
C HIS A 92 8.66 -22.77 -14.72
N MET A 93 8.38 -21.67 -15.42
CA MET A 93 8.48 -20.31 -14.90
C MET A 93 7.21 -19.88 -14.15
N LEU A 94 6.09 -20.59 -14.34
CA LEU A 94 4.80 -20.27 -13.76
C LEU A 94 4.57 -21.14 -12.52
N TYR A 95 4.90 -20.58 -11.36
CA TYR A 95 4.73 -21.25 -10.07
C TYR A 95 4.26 -20.28 -9.00
N ALA A 96 3.60 -20.81 -7.98
CA ALA A 96 3.24 -20.06 -6.79
C ALA A 96 4.51 -19.52 -6.10
N GLY A 97 4.56 -18.21 -5.94
CA GLY A 97 5.69 -17.50 -5.38
C GLY A 97 5.46 -16.00 -5.40
N SER A 98 6.46 -15.27 -4.92
CA SER A 98 6.41 -13.83 -4.80
C SER A 98 7.80 -13.24 -4.94
N LEU A 99 7.90 -11.95 -5.29
CA LEU A 99 9.19 -11.27 -5.38
C LEU A 99 9.75 -11.03 -3.98
N VAL A 100 10.99 -11.47 -3.75
CA VAL A 100 11.69 -11.32 -2.47
C VAL A 100 12.96 -10.51 -2.67
N PHE A 101 13.16 -9.49 -1.83
CA PHE A 101 14.41 -8.75 -1.79
C PHE A 101 15.50 -9.59 -1.13
N GLN A 102 16.61 -9.77 -1.85
CA GLN A 102 17.80 -10.46 -1.39
C GLN A 102 19.01 -9.55 -1.63
N PRO A 103 19.60 -8.95 -0.56
CA PRO A 103 20.73 -8.05 -0.74
C PRO A 103 21.91 -8.80 -1.35
N PRO A 104 22.43 -8.37 -2.52
CA PRO A 104 23.55 -9.04 -3.16
C PRO A 104 24.86 -8.60 -2.49
N ARG A 105 25.91 -9.42 -2.63
CA ARG A 105 27.24 -9.04 -2.14
C ARG A 105 27.87 -7.88 -2.93
N ARG A 106 27.52 -7.78 -4.21
CA ARG A 106 28.00 -6.77 -5.16
C ARG A 106 26.93 -6.57 -6.24
N VAL A 107 26.88 -5.37 -6.81
CA VAL A 107 26.08 -5.04 -8.00
C VAL A 107 26.96 -4.41 -9.06
N THR A 108 26.63 -4.65 -10.32
CA THR A 108 27.32 -4.02 -11.46
C THR A 108 26.66 -2.70 -11.86
N THR A 109 25.34 -2.59 -11.69
CA THR A 109 24.54 -1.41 -12.00
C THR A 109 23.29 -1.34 -11.13
N LEU A 110 22.81 -0.13 -10.82
CA LEU A 110 21.53 0.08 -10.14
C LEU A 110 20.32 0.08 -11.09
N ARG A 111 20.54 -0.06 -12.41
CA ARG A 111 19.46 -0.12 -13.41
C ARG A 111 18.86 -1.52 -13.58
N ASP A 112 19.60 -2.55 -13.19
CA ASP A 112 19.15 -3.94 -13.27
C ASP A 112 18.75 -4.44 -11.88
N TRP A 113 17.47 -4.31 -11.59
CA TRP A 113 16.88 -4.68 -10.30
C TRP A 113 16.81 -6.20 -10.08
N SER A 114 16.98 -7.01 -11.13
CA SER A 114 16.99 -8.47 -11.02
C SER A 114 18.17 -9.01 -10.18
N GLN A 115 19.21 -8.19 -9.98
CA GLN A 115 20.36 -8.53 -9.13
C GLN A 115 20.01 -8.63 -7.63
N TRP A 116 18.90 -8.04 -7.18
CA TRP A 116 18.48 -8.07 -5.77
C TRP A 116 17.01 -8.45 -5.55
N TRP A 117 16.25 -8.67 -6.62
CA TRP A 117 14.90 -9.21 -6.57
C TRP A 117 14.86 -10.59 -7.19
N THR A 118 14.32 -11.54 -6.45
CA THR A 118 14.15 -12.92 -6.92
C THR A 118 12.69 -13.31 -6.81
N LEU A 119 12.10 -13.79 -7.92
CA LEU A 119 10.82 -14.49 -7.86
C LEU A 119 11.06 -15.82 -7.14
N MET A 120 10.57 -15.92 -5.92
CA MET A 120 10.92 -17.03 -5.03
C MET A 120 9.74 -17.98 -4.89
N LYS A 121 9.94 -19.23 -5.32
CA LYS A 121 8.94 -20.30 -5.21
C LYS A 121 8.51 -20.50 -3.75
N GLY A 122 7.21 -20.46 -3.51
CA GLY A 122 6.59 -20.64 -2.19
C GLY A 122 6.83 -19.48 -1.19
N ALA A 123 7.39 -18.35 -1.62
CA ALA A 123 7.35 -17.13 -0.83
C ALA A 123 5.94 -16.54 -0.87
N ASN A 124 5.40 -16.24 0.32
CA ASN A 124 4.06 -15.69 0.50
C ASN A 124 3.97 -14.99 1.87
N TRP A 125 2.78 -14.51 2.24
CA TRP A 125 2.57 -13.75 3.47
C TRP A 125 2.91 -14.55 4.75
N ARG A 126 2.79 -15.89 4.74
CA ARG A 126 3.19 -16.75 5.87
C ARG A 126 4.68 -17.05 5.90
N ARG A 127 5.34 -16.96 4.75
CA ARG A 127 6.75 -17.31 4.51
C ARG A 127 7.45 -16.20 3.69
N PRO A 128 7.62 -15.00 4.28
CA PRO A 128 7.99 -13.81 3.51
C PRO A 128 9.42 -13.81 2.94
N TYR A 129 10.29 -14.68 3.44
CA TYR A 129 11.67 -14.82 2.97
C TYR A 129 11.94 -16.24 2.44
N GLY A 130 10.89 -16.86 1.91
CA GLY A 130 10.92 -18.18 1.29
C GLY A 130 10.55 -19.33 2.21
N PRO A 131 10.60 -20.58 1.71
CA PRO A 131 10.04 -21.76 2.37
C PRO A 131 10.52 -22.03 3.80
N ARG A 132 11.68 -21.52 4.20
CA ARG A 132 12.23 -21.72 5.56
C ARG A 132 11.90 -20.58 6.54
N SER A 133 11.27 -19.51 6.06
CA SER A 133 10.83 -18.39 6.90
C SER A 133 9.42 -18.62 7.48
N ASN A 134 9.06 -17.84 8.49
CA ASN A 134 7.73 -17.84 9.10
C ASN A 134 7.43 -16.46 9.74
N ILE A 135 6.17 -16.26 10.15
CA ILE A 135 5.69 -15.03 10.79
C ILE A 135 5.42 -15.17 12.29
N ASN A 136 5.97 -16.19 12.98
CA ASN A 136 5.59 -16.52 14.35
C ASN A 136 5.79 -15.37 15.34
N VAL A 137 6.80 -14.53 15.10
CA VAL A 137 7.14 -13.35 15.93
C VAL A 137 6.82 -12.03 15.24
N LEU A 138 6.12 -12.06 14.10
CA LEU A 138 5.85 -10.89 13.26
C LEU A 138 4.36 -10.49 13.30
N GLY A 139 3.64 -10.85 14.35
CA GLY A 139 2.19 -10.63 14.46
C GLY A 139 1.77 -9.17 14.31
N SER A 140 2.57 -8.23 14.86
CA SER A 140 2.35 -6.78 14.79
C SER A 140 3.05 -6.09 13.61
N HIS A 141 3.75 -6.84 12.76
CA HIS A 141 4.34 -6.32 11.53
C HIS A 141 3.29 -6.27 10.41
N PRO A 142 3.46 -5.39 9.41
CA PRO A 142 2.56 -5.35 8.26
C PRO A 142 2.58 -6.69 7.52
N VAL A 143 1.41 -7.09 7.02
CA VAL A 143 1.34 -8.20 6.05
C VAL A 143 2.00 -7.76 4.75
N VAL A 144 2.79 -8.65 4.14
CA VAL A 144 3.44 -8.47 2.84
C VAL A 144 3.16 -9.66 1.93
N HIS A 145 3.63 -9.63 0.68
CA HIS A 145 3.30 -10.62 -0.35
C HIS A 145 1.79 -10.74 -0.63
N VAL A 146 1.12 -9.59 -0.58
CA VAL A 146 -0.29 -9.44 -0.92
C VAL A 146 -0.38 -8.64 -2.22
N ALA A 147 -1.04 -9.21 -3.23
CA ALA A 147 -1.36 -8.50 -4.46
C ALA A 147 -2.60 -7.62 -4.25
N TYR A 148 -2.96 -6.79 -5.24
CA TYR A 148 -4.10 -5.89 -5.13
C TYR A 148 -5.41 -6.64 -4.79
N ALA A 149 -5.64 -7.79 -5.44
CA ALA A 149 -6.83 -8.60 -5.19
C ALA A 149 -6.90 -9.16 -3.75
N ASP A 150 -5.75 -9.44 -3.12
CA ASP A 150 -5.69 -9.92 -1.74
C ASP A 150 -6.04 -8.81 -0.75
N ALA A 151 -5.47 -7.61 -0.98
CA ALA A 151 -5.74 -6.42 -0.19
C ALA A 151 -7.23 -6.02 -0.28
N LEU A 152 -7.80 -6.04 -1.49
CA LEU A 152 -9.22 -5.74 -1.69
C LEU A 152 -10.13 -6.79 -1.06
N ALA A 153 -9.81 -8.08 -1.18
CA ALA A 153 -10.59 -9.16 -0.56
C ALA A 153 -10.63 -9.03 0.97
N TYR A 154 -9.48 -8.75 1.59
CA TYR A 154 -9.42 -8.45 3.02
C TYR A 154 -10.27 -7.23 3.37
N ALA A 155 -10.12 -6.12 2.63
CA ALA A 155 -10.84 -4.88 2.91
C ALA A 155 -12.36 -5.12 2.87
N LYS A 156 -12.87 -5.88 1.88
CA LYS A 156 -14.29 -6.22 1.79
C LYS A 156 -14.76 -7.13 2.92
N TRP A 157 -13.98 -8.15 3.30
CA TRP A 157 -14.31 -9.00 4.45
C TRP A 157 -14.40 -8.18 5.74
N ALA A 158 -13.51 -7.21 5.93
CA ALA A 158 -13.51 -6.32 7.09
C ALA A 158 -14.60 -5.24 7.06
N GLY A 159 -15.45 -5.18 6.04
CA GLY A 159 -16.47 -4.13 5.88
C GLY A 159 -15.89 -2.76 5.54
N LYS A 160 -14.72 -2.72 4.90
CA LYS A 160 -13.94 -1.53 4.55
C LYS A 160 -13.69 -1.44 3.04
N ASP A 161 -12.81 -0.53 2.64
CA ASP A 161 -12.31 -0.39 1.28
C ASP A 161 -10.83 -0.01 1.27
N LEU A 162 -10.19 -0.01 0.09
CA LEU A 162 -8.86 0.58 -0.08
C LEU A 162 -8.97 2.11 -0.22
N PRO A 163 -8.00 2.89 0.31
CA PRO A 163 -7.97 4.33 0.13
C PRO A 163 -7.80 4.68 -1.35
N THR A 164 -8.34 5.82 -1.78
CA THR A 164 -7.85 6.41 -3.04
C THR A 164 -6.44 6.93 -2.88
N GLU A 165 -5.76 7.19 -3.99
CA GLU A 165 -4.46 7.86 -3.96
C GLU A 165 -4.56 9.22 -3.24
N ALA A 166 -5.60 10.00 -3.52
CA ALA A 166 -5.79 11.31 -2.92
C ALA A 166 -6.13 11.23 -1.43
N GLU A 167 -6.99 10.29 -1.01
CA GLU A 167 -7.27 10.04 0.41
C GLU A 167 -6.00 9.64 1.16
N TRP A 168 -5.22 8.73 0.59
CA TRP A 168 -3.97 8.27 1.18
C TRP A 168 -2.98 9.42 1.34
N GLU A 169 -2.79 10.25 0.30
CA GLU A 169 -1.83 11.36 0.36
C GLU A 169 -2.29 12.47 1.30
N PHE A 170 -3.59 12.78 1.31
CA PHE A 170 -4.16 13.72 2.28
C PHE A 170 -3.92 13.25 3.71
N ALA A 171 -4.16 11.96 3.99
CA ALA A 171 -3.87 11.36 5.28
C ALA A 171 -2.38 11.40 5.61
N ALA A 172 -1.50 11.11 4.64
CA ALA A 172 -0.05 11.06 4.83
C ALA A 172 0.53 12.43 5.20
N ARG A 173 -0.01 13.51 4.61
CA ARG A 173 0.40 14.88 4.92
C ARG A 173 0.06 15.32 6.34
N GLY A 174 -0.88 14.66 7.03
CA GLY A 174 -1.10 14.85 8.46
C GLY A 174 -1.47 16.28 8.87
N GLY A 175 -2.11 17.04 7.99
CA GLY A 175 -2.47 18.45 8.21
C GLY A 175 -1.38 19.46 7.85
N LEU A 176 -0.24 19.00 7.32
CA LEU A 176 0.84 19.87 6.83
C LEU A 176 0.63 20.24 5.36
N GLU A 177 0.94 21.48 5.01
CA GLU A 177 0.94 21.95 3.63
C GLU A 177 2.37 22.02 3.08
N ALA A 178 2.58 21.47 1.88
CA ALA A 178 3.83 21.59 1.11
C ALA A 178 5.13 21.06 1.78
N GLU A 179 5.03 20.30 2.86
CA GLU A 179 6.19 19.64 3.49
C GLU A 179 6.63 18.38 2.73
N GLU A 180 7.93 18.06 2.78
CA GLU A 180 8.52 16.91 2.07
C GLU A 180 8.11 15.56 2.65
N PHE A 181 8.02 15.43 3.97
CA PHE A 181 7.69 14.21 4.71
C PHE A 181 6.42 14.37 5.54
N ALA A 182 5.89 13.25 6.06
CA ALA A 182 4.67 13.21 6.87
C ALA A 182 4.75 13.99 8.20
N TRP A 183 5.96 14.43 8.58
CA TRP A 183 6.25 15.15 9.82
C TRP A 183 7.01 16.47 9.60
N GLY A 184 7.25 16.86 8.35
CA GLY A 184 7.97 18.09 8.00
C GLY A 184 9.05 17.89 6.92
N ASN A 185 9.97 18.85 6.79
CA ASN A 185 10.99 18.85 5.73
C ASN A 185 12.29 18.09 6.05
N ALA A 186 12.59 17.80 7.31
CA ALA A 186 13.79 17.05 7.68
C ALA A 186 13.48 15.54 7.76
N LEU A 187 14.27 14.71 7.07
CA LEU A 187 14.10 13.25 7.12
C LEU A 187 14.36 12.69 8.52
N THR A 188 15.41 13.20 9.20
CA THR A 188 15.80 12.81 10.56
C THR A 188 15.85 14.03 11.50
N PRO A 189 14.69 14.58 11.91
CA PRO A 189 14.64 15.77 12.75
C PRO A 189 15.37 15.52 14.08
N GLY A 190 16.38 16.35 14.36
CA GLY A 190 17.25 16.17 15.53
C GLY A 190 18.06 14.86 15.54
N GLY A 191 18.31 14.28 14.36
CA GLY A 191 19.03 13.01 14.21
C GLY A 191 18.20 11.77 14.52
N LYS A 192 16.88 11.90 14.70
CA LYS A 192 15.98 10.77 15.01
C LYS A 192 15.36 10.20 13.74
N HIS A 193 15.40 8.89 13.57
CA HIS A 193 14.65 8.21 12.53
C HIS A 193 13.16 8.24 12.85
N MET A 194 12.35 8.64 11.86
CA MET A 194 10.90 8.83 12.00
C MET A 194 10.10 7.84 11.14
N ALA A 195 10.78 7.01 10.35
CA ALA A 195 10.22 5.92 9.58
C ALA A 195 11.29 4.86 9.34
N ASN A 196 10.83 3.64 9.07
CA ASN A 196 11.67 2.54 8.62
C ASN A 196 12.02 2.68 7.14
N THR A 197 13.29 2.93 6.83
CA THR A 197 13.84 3.16 5.49
C THR A 197 15.22 2.51 5.36
N TRP A 198 15.90 2.65 4.24
CA TRP A 198 17.24 2.10 4.08
C TRP A 198 18.32 3.13 4.43
N GLN A 199 19.27 2.76 5.31
CA GLN A 199 20.47 3.54 5.58
C GLN A 199 21.72 2.82 5.08
N GLY A 200 22.67 3.55 4.50
CA GLY A 200 23.87 2.98 3.89
C GLY A 200 23.78 2.81 2.38
N ASN A 201 24.63 1.94 1.82
CA ASN A 201 24.77 1.79 0.38
C ASN A 201 23.81 0.72 -0.18
N PHE A 202 22.61 1.15 -0.56
CA PHE A 202 21.66 0.29 -1.25
C PHE A 202 22.25 -0.28 -2.56
N PRO A 203 22.02 -1.57 -2.91
CA PRO A 203 21.30 -2.62 -2.17
C PRO A 203 22.22 -3.54 -1.36
N ILE A 204 23.51 -3.20 -1.20
CA ILE A 204 24.54 -4.13 -0.69
C ILE A 204 24.80 -4.00 0.81
N GLN A 205 24.41 -2.88 1.43
CA GLN A 205 24.63 -2.61 2.84
C GLN A 205 23.47 -1.81 3.45
N ASN A 206 22.78 -2.41 4.41
CA ASN A 206 21.87 -1.72 5.32
C ASN A 206 22.58 -1.50 6.66
N LEU A 207 22.69 -0.24 7.09
CA LEU A 207 23.29 0.14 8.38
C LEU A 207 22.33 -0.06 9.55
N CYS A 208 21.02 -0.22 9.28
CA CYS A 208 20.01 -0.50 10.30
C CYS A 208 20.01 0.56 11.42
N GLU A 209 20.20 1.83 11.07
CA GLU A 209 20.29 2.94 12.03
C GLU A 209 18.93 3.26 12.64
N ASP A 210 17.85 2.98 11.92
CA ASP A 210 16.47 3.07 12.40
C ASP A 210 16.02 1.88 13.28
N GLY A 211 16.87 0.85 13.41
CA GLY A 211 16.65 -0.34 14.22
C GLY A 211 16.00 -1.52 13.50
N PHE A 212 15.70 -1.42 12.20
CA PHE A 212 15.03 -2.49 11.46
C PHE A 212 15.69 -2.82 10.11
N ASP A 213 16.15 -4.05 9.94
CA ASP A 213 16.72 -4.52 8.66
C ASP A 213 15.63 -4.82 7.59
N ARG A 214 14.41 -5.08 8.06
CA ARG A 214 13.24 -5.41 7.23
C ARG A 214 12.04 -4.62 7.74
N THR A 215 10.81 -5.13 7.57
CA THR A 215 9.62 -4.51 8.17
C THR A 215 9.77 -4.30 9.68
N SER A 216 9.16 -3.23 10.19
CA SER A 216 9.02 -2.93 11.62
C SER A 216 7.58 -3.20 12.10
N PRO A 217 7.33 -3.36 13.42
CA PRO A 217 5.98 -3.29 13.97
C PRO A 217 5.28 -2.01 13.52
N VAL A 218 3.98 -2.08 13.24
CA VAL A 218 3.23 -0.99 12.58
C VAL A 218 3.03 0.29 13.41
N THR A 219 3.56 0.32 14.63
CA THR A 219 3.58 1.49 15.54
C THR A 219 4.98 1.77 16.08
N ALA A 220 6.03 1.29 15.40
CA ALA A 220 7.41 1.46 15.84
C ALA A 220 7.86 2.92 15.82
N PHE A 221 7.31 3.71 14.88
CA PHE A 221 7.61 5.13 14.73
C PHE A 221 6.41 6.00 15.12
N PRO A 222 6.62 7.29 15.45
CA PRO A 222 5.54 8.21 15.82
C PRO A 222 4.48 8.35 14.73
N PRO A 223 3.21 8.57 15.09
CA PRO A 223 2.19 8.92 14.11
C PRO A 223 2.40 10.33 13.57
N ASN A 224 1.81 10.63 12.41
CA ASN A 224 1.76 11.99 11.87
C ASN A 224 0.70 12.87 12.59
N GLY A 225 0.50 14.10 12.11
CA GLY A 225 -0.42 15.07 12.74
C GLY A 225 -1.90 14.64 12.80
N TYR A 226 -2.32 13.63 12.03
CA TYR A 226 -3.65 13.03 12.13
C TYR A 226 -3.70 11.81 13.06
N GLY A 227 -2.58 11.38 13.64
CA GLY A 227 -2.54 10.18 14.48
C GLY A 227 -2.37 8.88 13.68
N VAL A 228 -1.93 8.96 12.43
CA VAL A 228 -1.75 7.80 11.54
C VAL A 228 -0.27 7.41 11.45
N HIS A 229 0.03 6.12 11.65
CA HIS A 229 1.39 5.57 11.63
C HIS A 229 1.80 5.08 10.24
N ASP A 230 3.12 4.97 10.05
CA ASP A 230 3.77 4.35 8.89
C ASP A 230 3.24 4.86 7.54
N MET A 231 2.84 6.13 7.48
CA MET A 231 2.41 6.74 6.21
C MET A 231 3.59 6.90 5.23
N ILE A 232 4.84 6.80 5.69
CA ILE A 232 6.00 6.67 4.80
C ILE A 232 6.96 5.62 5.35
N GLY A 233 7.63 4.88 4.46
CA GLY A 233 8.53 3.79 4.84
C GLY A 233 7.79 2.51 5.25
N ASN A 234 8.49 1.60 5.93
CA ASN A 234 8.04 0.25 6.32
C ASN A 234 7.59 -0.63 5.13
N VAL A 235 6.38 -0.45 4.61
CA VAL A 235 5.87 -1.13 3.42
C VAL A 235 5.19 -0.15 2.48
N TRP A 236 5.30 -0.42 1.19
CA TRP A 236 4.45 0.22 0.19
C TRP A 236 3.00 -0.17 0.42
N GLU A 237 2.06 0.69 0.04
CA GLU A 237 0.65 0.45 0.27
C GLU A 237 -0.20 0.57 -0.99
N TRP A 238 -1.04 -0.44 -1.21
CA TRP A 238 -2.04 -0.43 -2.27
C TRP A 238 -3.09 0.66 -2.08
N THR A 239 -3.36 1.41 -3.15
CA THR A 239 -4.53 2.29 -3.26
C THR A 239 -5.50 1.79 -4.35
N ALA A 240 -6.71 2.33 -4.36
CA ALA A 240 -7.77 1.93 -5.27
C ALA A 240 -7.58 2.44 -6.72
N ASP A 241 -6.69 3.40 -6.95
CA ASP A 241 -6.60 4.16 -8.20
C ASP A 241 -5.80 3.41 -9.27
N TRP A 242 -6.29 3.45 -10.51
CA TRP A 242 -5.50 3.01 -11.66
C TRP A 242 -4.37 4.00 -11.95
N TRP A 243 -3.22 3.47 -12.32
CA TRP A 243 -2.03 4.26 -12.60
C TRP A 243 -2.22 5.18 -13.81
N SER A 244 -1.80 6.43 -13.65
CA SER A 244 -1.55 7.38 -14.74
C SER A 244 -0.13 7.92 -14.62
N ALA A 245 0.55 8.12 -15.75
CA ALA A 245 1.94 8.57 -15.76
C ALA A 245 2.16 10.02 -15.31
N ARG A 246 1.09 10.79 -15.11
CA ARG A 246 1.08 12.19 -14.65
C ARG A 246 -0.28 12.53 -14.04
N HIS A 247 -0.31 13.54 -13.20
CA HIS A 247 -1.56 14.13 -12.73
C HIS A 247 -2.17 15.05 -13.80
N GLU A 248 -3.45 15.38 -13.61
CA GLU A 248 -4.09 16.46 -14.37
C GLU A 248 -3.59 17.82 -13.85
N ALA A 249 -3.61 18.83 -14.72
CA ALA A 249 -3.20 20.18 -14.34
C ALA A 249 -4.15 20.78 -13.28
N ASP A 250 -3.62 21.69 -12.46
CA ASP A 250 -4.43 22.37 -11.44
C ASP A 250 -5.62 23.10 -12.08
N ALA A 251 -6.78 22.97 -11.43
CA ALA A 251 -8.01 23.56 -11.93
C ALA A 251 -7.89 25.09 -11.96
N ALA A 252 -8.21 25.71 -13.10
CA ALA A 252 -8.12 27.17 -13.25
C ALA A 252 -9.07 27.95 -12.31
N LYS A 253 -10.20 27.33 -11.94
CA LYS A 253 -11.22 27.93 -11.06
C LYS A 253 -11.50 27.02 -9.86
N PRO A 254 -11.77 27.58 -8.67
CA PRO A 254 -12.07 26.79 -7.47
C PRO A 254 -13.24 25.80 -7.62
N CYS A 255 -14.29 26.15 -8.37
CA CYS A 255 -15.44 25.28 -8.61
C CYS A 255 -15.13 24.03 -9.46
N CYS A 256 -13.94 23.96 -10.06
CA CYS A 256 -13.51 22.86 -10.91
C CYS A 256 -12.43 22.00 -10.24
N ILE A 257 -12.10 22.25 -8.97
CA ILE A 257 -11.17 21.41 -8.21
C ILE A 257 -11.78 19.99 -8.11
N PRO A 258 -11.09 18.94 -8.56
CA PRO A 258 -11.59 17.57 -8.47
C PRO A 258 -12.03 17.20 -7.06
N GLN A 259 -13.25 16.69 -6.94
CA GLN A 259 -13.82 16.19 -5.68
C GLN A 259 -13.71 14.67 -5.67
N ASN A 260 -13.08 14.11 -4.63
CA ASN A 260 -12.85 12.68 -4.46
C ASN A 260 -12.31 11.97 -5.73
N PRO A 261 -11.18 12.44 -6.30
CA PRO A 261 -10.64 11.86 -7.53
C PRO A 261 -10.38 10.35 -7.38
N ARG A 262 -10.55 9.60 -8.47
CA ARG A 262 -10.47 8.12 -8.52
C ARG A 262 -9.37 7.60 -9.46
N GLY A 263 -8.45 8.48 -9.86
CA GLY A 263 -7.30 8.12 -10.68
C GLY A 263 -7.64 7.95 -12.16
N GLY A 264 -6.78 7.21 -12.86
CA GLY A 264 -6.90 6.97 -14.30
C GLY A 264 -7.90 5.86 -14.66
N LEU A 265 -7.86 5.46 -15.94
CA LEU A 265 -8.63 4.34 -16.48
C LEU A 265 -7.81 3.06 -16.49
N GLU A 266 -8.45 1.91 -16.29
CA GLU A 266 -7.79 0.59 -16.25
C GLU A 266 -7.03 0.31 -17.56
N GLU A 267 -7.71 0.52 -18.69
CA GLU A 267 -7.21 0.29 -20.04
C GLU A 267 -6.03 1.20 -20.42
N ALA A 268 -5.87 2.32 -19.72
CA ALA A 268 -4.75 3.25 -19.90
C ALA A 268 -3.57 2.96 -18.96
N SER A 269 -3.72 2.02 -18.02
CA SER A 269 -2.74 1.77 -16.96
C SER A 269 -1.69 0.71 -17.31
N TYR A 270 -1.80 0.04 -18.46
CA TYR A 270 -0.81 -0.95 -18.91
C TYR A 270 0.60 -0.38 -19.03
N ASP A 271 1.62 -1.22 -18.92
CA ASP A 271 3.02 -0.81 -19.12
C ASP A 271 3.33 -0.65 -20.61
N PRO A 272 3.60 0.59 -21.11
CA PRO A 272 3.93 0.80 -22.50
C PRO A 272 5.26 0.14 -22.92
N ALA A 273 6.15 -0.17 -21.97
CA ALA A 273 7.39 -0.90 -22.26
C ALA A 273 7.15 -2.40 -22.51
N GLN A 274 5.99 -2.93 -22.13
CA GLN A 274 5.63 -4.34 -22.25
C GLN A 274 4.25 -4.51 -22.93
N PRO A 275 4.12 -4.11 -24.21
CA PRO A 275 2.81 -4.00 -24.86
C PRO A 275 2.05 -5.33 -25.01
N ALA A 276 2.76 -6.46 -24.95
CA ALA A 276 2.18 -7.81 -25.00
C ALA A 276 1.56 -8.26 -23.66
N ILE A 277 1.97 -7.64 -22.55
CA ILE A 277 1.45 -7.96 -21.21
C ILE A 277 0.28 -7.02 -20.92
N LYS A 278 -0.93 -7.58 -20.80
CA LYS A 278 -2.17 -6.85 -20.54
C LYS A 278 -2.59 -6.92 -19.08
N ILE A 279 -1.63 -6.72 -18.18
CA ILE A 279 -1.86 -6.64 -16.74
C ILE A 279 -1.89 -5.15 -16.36
N PRO A 280 -3.03 -4.61 -15.89
CA PRO A 280 -3.13 -3.21 -15.52
C PRO A 280 -2.39 -2.93 -14.21
N ARG A 281 -2.09 -1.64 -13.96
CA ARG A 281 -1.31 -1.22 -12.79
C ARG A 281 -2.12 -0.32 -11.88
N LYS A 282 -2.08 -0.57 -10.58
CA LYS A 282 -2.63 0.33 -9.55
C LYS A 282 -1.52 1.18 -8.96
N VAL A 283 -1.91 2.24 -8.25
CA VAL A 283 -0.97 3.12 -7.57
C VAL A 283 -0.54 2.51 -6.23
N LEU A 284 0.76 2.48 -5.98
CA LEU A 284 1.34 2.29 -4.65
C LEU A 284 1.80 3.64 -4.08
N LYS A 285 1.65 3.79 -2.77
CA LYS A 285 2.10 4.97 -2.01
C LYS A 285 2.97 4.60 -0.80
N GLY A 286 3.74 5.56 -0.29
CA GLY A 286 4.45 5.44 1.00
C GLY A 286 5.93 5.05 0.94
N GLY A 287 6.39 4.36 -0.10
CA GLY A 287 7.73 3.79 -0.05
C GLY A 287 7.81 2.60 0.90
N SER A 288 9.00 2.07 1.19
CA SER A 288 9.19 0.95 2.11
C SER A 288 10.51 1.04 2.86
N HIS A 289 10.77 0.06 3.74
CA HIS A 289 12.07 -0.16 4.39
C HIS A 289 13.26 -0.32 3.42
N LEU A 290 13.00 -0.55 2.12
CA LEU A 290 14.05 -0.64 1.10
C LEU A 290 14.33 0.68 0.36
N CYS A 291 13.52 1.71 0.62
CA CYS A 291 13.70 3.00 -0.04
C CYS A 291 14.89 3.74 0.58
N ALA A 292 15.83 4.17 -0.26
CA ALA A 292 17.11 4.74 0.14
C ALA A 292 17.36 6.10 -0.54
N PRO A 293 18.00 7.08 0.14
CA PRO A 293 18.33 8.38 -0.47
C PRO A 293 19.12 8.28 -1.78
N ASN A 294 19.97 7.25 -1.91
CA ASN A 294 20.85 7.03 -3.07
C ASN A 294 20.22 6.22 -4.21
N TYR A 295 18.94 5.81 -4.09
CA TYR A 295 18.27 4.99 -5.11
C TYR A 295 16.78 5.31 -5.28
N CYS A 296 16.01 5.26 -4.19
CA CYS A 296 14.56 5.41 -4.21
C CYS A 296 14.11 6.33 -3.08
N ARG A 297 13.82 7.60 -3.39
CA ARG A 297 13.29 8.60 -2.45
C ARG A 297 11.76 8.65 -2.49
N ARG A 298 11.11 7.48 -2.55
CA ARG A 298 9.64 7.40 -2.60
C ARG A 298 8.98 7.26 -1.21
N TYR A 299 9.74 7.41 -0.12
CA TYR A 299 9.23 7.60 1.24
C TYR A 299 8.70 9.03 1.50
N ARG A 300 7.94 9.59 0.56
CA ARG A 300 7.34 10.93 0.67
C ARG A 300 5.85 10.85 0.37
N PRO A 301 4.98 11.67 0.99
CA PRO A 301 3.55 11.66 0.72
C PRO A 301 3.20 11.79 -0.77
N ALA A 302 3.87 12.71 -1.49
CA ALA A 302 3.66 12.95 -2.92
C ALA A 302 4.12 11.79 -3.82
N ALA A 303 5.05 10.96 -3.34
CA ALA A 303 5.62 9.90 -4.15
C ALA A 303 4.59 8.83 -4.47
N ARG A 304 4.70 8.26 -5.68
CA ARG A 304 3.80 7.25 -6.21
C ARG A 304 4.56 6.27 -7.09
N HIS A 305 4.05 5.04 -7.19
CA HIS A 305 4.62 4.02 -8.05
C HIS A 305 3.53 3.20 -8.74
N ALA A 306 3.82 2.70 -9.93
CA ALA A 306 2.91 1.85 -10.70
C ALA A 306 3.24 0.38 -10.40
N GLU A 307 2.29 -0.38 -9.88
CA GLU A 307 2.49 -1.80 -9.61
C GLU A 307 1.43 -2.64 -10.34
N PRO A 308 1.81 -3.67 -11.10
CA PRO A 308 0.87 -4.60 -11.72
C PRO A 308 0.00 -5.29 -10.65
N VAL A 309 -1.30 -5.40 -10.91
CA VAL A 309 -2.29 -5.85 -9.91
C VAL A 309 -2.09 -7.28 -9.41
N ASP A 310 -1.34 -8.11 -10.14
CA ASP A 310 -1.03 -9.49 -9.79
C ASP A 310 0.36 -9.65 -9.15
N THR A 311 1.15 -8.58 -9.06
CA THR A 311 2.46 -8.62 -8.42
C THR A 311 2.30 -8.53 -6.91
N SER A 312 3.10 -9.34 -6.22
CA SER A 312 3.27 -9.27 -4.77
C SER A 312 4.76 -9.27 -4.45
N THR A 313 5.16 -8.54 -3.40
CA THR A 313 6.57 -8.44 -3.01
C THR A 313 6.76 -8.46 -1.49
N SER A 314 7.99 -8.69 -1.03
CA SER A 314 8.36 -8.67 0.39
C SER A 314 8.32 -7.29 1.06
N HIS A 315 7.86 -6.24 0.36
CA HIS A 315 7.76 -4.89 0.89
C HIS A 315 6.43 -4.19 0.56
N VAL A 316 5.46 -4.87 -0.05
CA VAL A 316 4.14 -4.30 -0.39
C VAL A 316 3.09 -4.89 0.55
N GLY A 317 2.38 -4.00 1.26
CA GLY A 317 1.22 -4.26 2.10
C GLY A 317 0.07 -3.31 1.73
N PHE A 318 -0.78 -2.97 2.70
CA PHE A 318 -1.91 -2.05 2.51
C PHE A 318 -2.52 -1.63 3.85
N ARG A 319 -3.42 -0.63 3.78
CA ARG A 319 -4.33 -0.24 4.86
C ARG A 319 -5.73 0.00 4.30
N CYS A 320 -6.74 0.07 5.15
CA CYS A 320 -8.13 0.26 4.72
C CYS A 320 -8.71 1.61 5.14
N VAL A 321 -9.82 1.98 4.49
CA VAL A 321 -10.65 3.16 4.80
C VAL A 321 -12.13 2.78 4.91
N VAL A 322 -12.90 3.66 5.55
CA VAL A 322 -14.36 3.67 5.49
C VAL A 322 -14.80 5.09 5.14
N ARG A 323 -15.64 5.20 4.11
CA ARG A 323 -16.26 6.47 3.70
C ARG A 323 -17.66 6.55 4.27
N SER A 324 -18.05 7.71 4.81
CA SER A 324 -19.44 7.94 5.24
C SER A 324 -20.36 7.89 4.02
N ARG A 325 -21.52 7.22 4.12
CA ARG A 325 -22.52 7.13 3.02
C ARG A 325 -23.24 8.46 2.71
N THR A 326 -22.77 9.59 3.24
CA THR A 326 -23.47 10.87 3.16
C THR A 326 -23.26 11.68 1.88
N SER A 327 -22.55 11.17 0.87
CA SER A 327 -22.23 11.94 -0.34
C SER A 327 -22.10 11.09 -1.62
N GLN A 328 -23.09 10.24 -1.92
CA GLN A 328 -23.35 9.88 -3.32
C GLN A 328 -24.61 10.64 -3.78
N PRO A 329 -24.49 11.65 -4.66
CA PRO A 329 -25.64 12.05 -5.47
C PRO A 329 -25.98 10.89 -6.41
N ALA A 330 -27.27 10.61 -6.52
CA ALA A 330 -27.86 9.56 -7.36
C ALA A 330 -27.53 9.71 -8.85
#